data_AF-A0A4W5P5S4-F1
#
_entry.id   AF-A0A4W5P5S4-F1
#
_cell.length_a   1.000
_cell.length_b   1.000
_cell.length_c   1.000
_cell.angle_alpha   90.00
_cell.angle_beta   90.00
_cell.angle_gamma   90.00
#
_symmetry.space_group_name_H-M   'P 1'
#
loop_
_entity.id
_entity.type
_entity.pdbx_description
1 polymer ?
#
loop_
_entity_poly.entity_id
_entity_poly.type
_entity_poly.pdbx_seq_one_letter_code
_entity_poly.pdbx_strand_id
1 'polypeptide(L)'
;MYQVVPGGAGGTVTNAKPIKQKLKRDARPLVVVSVLGLVLVISAVITWCYYIGSLRKEGEILSCWHTSDRKLKFFIQTVFDNTVQCYRVHCEELVLNLHVEHAMTYNVLHWYGGAETSIQHCPISIYGQQAPKPFVTSEIDSNRSGFGGILERYWLSFNATDIKINDSVPFHLGWNDTVKTMYFQARFHDTPYKPNPGEAPCAELRYRVCVGLDVTSIHKYMVCRYFQKPNKVPSKTDIDQEKLLKYVANICKHRFNHLELDDRYTNRYGEFELDSAKFPNATAMLQKLKADGFLVSLWTHPLHKNTPSSQVPYSHRAYHQHSRLPVVIERDRRQSLSEIERTLPDRELDIRCLESSVFMPSIEVVEIHESIVGQRVLKLAGEVLDTGDPIIRPLWWISTGDKTAYKIDSKFLIGDDLMVAPVLEPGKQERDIYLPAGHWQSYKGELFDIKEPLHLMDYLVDLDEIAYFVWV
;
A
#
# COMPACT_ATOMS: atom_id res chain seq x y z
N MET A 1 75.71 -76.29 14.36
CA MET A 1 77.10 -76.31 14.88
C MET A 1 77.46 -74.88 15.22
N TYR A 2 77.96 -74.67 16.44
CA TYR A 2 78.23 -73.39 17.07
C TYR A 2 79.42 -72.62 16.44
N GLN A 3 79.54 -71.37 16.92
CA GLN A 3 80.76 -70.60 17.29
C GLN A 3 81.06 -69.35 16.43
N VAL A 4 80.89 -68.12 16.97
CA VAL A 4 81.70 -67.35 17.98
C VAL A 4 82.62 -66.35 17.23
N VAL A 5 82.88 -65.07 17.56
CA VAL A 5 83.01 -64.25 18.80
C VAL A 5 82.70 -62.72 18.50
N PRO A 6 82.94 -61.67 19.36
CA PRO A 6 81.88 -60.76 19.85
C PRO A 6 82.20 -59.23 19.88
N GLY A 7 81.40 -58.46 20.65
CA GLY A 7 81.70 -57.15 21.28
C GLY A 7 80.97 -55.96 20.62
N GLY A 8 80.12 -55.12 21.24
CA GLY A 8 79.96 -54.60 22.61
C GLY A 8 80.73 -53.27 22.77
N ALA A 9 80.24 -52.11 23.22
CA ALA A 9 78.94 -51.58 23.65
C ALA A 9 79.03 -50.03 23.81
N GLY A 10 77.89 -49.31 23.75
CA GLY A 10 77.57 -48.15 24.63
C GLY A 10 77.82 -46.69 24.17
N GLY A 11 76.81 -45.81 24.33
CA GLY A 11 77.00 -44.41 24.81
C GLY A 11 76.34 -43.21 24.09
N THR A 12 75.24 -42.67 24.67
CA THR A 12 74.86 -41.23 24.90
C THR A 12 74.58 -40.18 23.79
N VAL A 13 73.33 -39.66 23.81
CA VAL A 13 72.76 -38.27 23.67
C VAL A 13 73.54 -37.14 22.95
N THR A 14 72.88 -36.45 21.98
CA THR A 14 72.78 -34.95 21.85
C THR A 14 71.89 -34.48 20.66
N ASN A 15 71.37 -33.25 20.76
CA ASN A 15 70.40 -32.52 19.91
C ASN A 15 70.88 -32.12 18.49
N ALA A 16 69.97 -32.10 17.49
CA ALA A 16 69.98 -31.16 16.33
C ALA A 16 68.64 -31.17 15.53
N LYS A 17 68.14 -29.98 15.10
CA LYS A 17 67.04 -29.74 14.11
C LYS A 17 67.63 -29.58 12.67
N PRO A 18 66.84 -29.34 11.60
CA PRO A 18 65.73 -30.07 10.95
C PRO A 18 66.02 -30.31 9.42
N ILE A 19 65.14 -30.96 8.63
CA ILE A 19 64.72 -30.58 7.24
C ILE A 19 63.81 -31.65 6.59
N LYS A 20 62.82 -31.13 5.85
CA LYS A 20 61.64 -31.68 5.17
C LYS A 20 61.86 -32.91 4.26
N GLN A 21 60.89 -33.84 4.29
CA GLN A 21 60.45 -34.60 3.12
C GLN A 21 59.00 -34.23 2.75
N LYS A 22 58.82 -33.82 1.49
CA LYS A 22 57.53 -33.59 0.83
C LYS A 22 56.78 -34.91 0.71
N LEU A 23 55.55 -34.98 1.24
CA LEU A 23 54.56 -35.98 0.81
C LEU A 23 53.55 -35.36 -0.16
N LYS A 24 53.14 -36.20 -1.11
CA LYS A 24 52.53 -35.89 -2.40
C LYS A 24 51.06 -35.48 -2.28
N ARG A 25 50.63 -34.82 -3.36
CA ARG A 25 49.41 -34.03 -3.56
C ARG A 25 48.27 -34.94 -4.04
N ASP A 26 47.50 -35.53 -3.12
CA ASP A 26 46.29 -36.32 -3.46
C ASP A 26 45.07 -36.05 -2.53
N ALA A 27 45.10 -34.96 -1.74
CA ALA A 27 43.99 -34.62 -0.84
C ALA A 27 42.95 -33.64 -1.43
N ARG A 28 43.26 -32.97 -2.56
CA ARG A 28 42.39 -31.91 -3.11
C ARG A 28 41.05 -32.40 -3.66
N PRO A 29 40.96 -33.48 -4.47
CA PRO A 29 39.66 -33.94 -4.97
C PRO A 29 38.81 -34.54 -3.83
N LEU A 30 39.44 -35.19 -2.85
CA LEU A 30 38.73 -35.77 -1.70
C LEU A 30 38.12 -34.70 -0.79
N VAL A 31 38.86 -33.62 -0.52
CA VAL A 31 38.34 -32.49 0.29
C VAL A 31 37.21 -31.76 -0.44
N VAL A 32 37.31 -31.56 -1.76
CA VAL A 32 36.26 -30.91 -2.55
C VAL A 32 34.99 -31.77 -2.59
N VAL A 33 35.10 -33.09 -2.76
CA VAL A 33 33.96 -34.01 -2.72
C VAL A 33 33.33 -34.04 -1.33
N SER A 34 34.12 -34.03 -0.26
CA SER A 34 33.61 -33.96 1.11
C SER A 34 32.90 -32.64 1.42
N VAL A 35 33.41 -31.51 0.91
CA VAL A 35 32.77 -30.19 1.08
C VAL A 35 31.49 -30.10 0.27
N LEU A 36 31.46 -30.58 -0.97
CA LEU A 36 30.23 -30.68 -1.78
C LEU A 36 29.20 -31.60 -1.13
N GLY A 37 29.64 -32.75 -0.60
CA GLY A 37 28.77 -33.65 0.16
C GLY A 37 28.18 -32.98 1.40
N LEU A 38 28.98 -32.22 2.14
CA LEU A 38 28.52 -31.46 3.31
C LEU A 38 27.52 -30.36 2.91
N VAL A 39 27.78 -29.63 1.83
CA VAL A 39 26.87 -28.59 1.33
C VAL A 39 25.55 -29.20 0.84
N LEU A 40 25.59 -30.34 0.17
CA LEU A 40 24.38 -31.04 -0.28
C LEU A 40 23.58 -31.59 0.90
N VAL A 41 24.24 -32.10 1.94
CA VAL A 41 23.57 -32.55 3.17
C VAL A 41 22.97 -31.37 3.93
N ILE A 42 23.69 -30.25 4.06
CA ILE A 42 23.16 -29.04 4.69
C ILE A 42 21.99 -28.48 3.88
N SER A 43 22.09 -28.42 2.55
CA SER A 43 20.99 -28.01 1.68
C SER A 43 19.80 -28.95 1.83
N ALA A 44 20.02 -30.27 1.84
CA ALA A 44 18.96 -31.24 2.03
C ALA A 44 18.31 -31.12 3.41
N VAL A 45 19.08 -30.86 4.47
CA VAL A 45 18.57 -30.63 5.82
C VAL A 45 17.84 -29.30 5.92
N ILE A 46 18.31 -28.23 5.28
CA ILE A 46 17.60 -26.95 5.24
C ILE A 46 16.30 -27.10 4.45
N THR A 47 16.34 -27.71 3.27
CA THR A 47 15.14 -28.02 2.47
C THR A 47 14.21 -28.95 3.23
N TRP A 48 14.71 -29.94 3.97
CA TRP A 48 13.91 -30.83 4.81
C TRP A 48 13.35 -30.11 6.04
N CYS A 49 14.08 -29.22 6.69
CA CYS A 49 13.59 -28.39 7.79
C CYS A 49 12.55 -27.37 7.31
N TYR A 50 12.73 -26.82 6.10
CA TYR A 50 11.75 -25.95 5.44
C TYR A 50 10.51 -26.75 5.02
N TYR A 51 10.71 -27.96 4.47
CA TYR A 51 9.65 -28.89 4.08
C TYR A 51 8.91 -29.46 5.29
N ILE A 52 9.56 -29.74 6.42
CA ILE A 52 8.93 -30.15 7.69
C ILE A 52 8.27 -28.95 8.37
N GLY A 53 8.86 -27.76 8.32
CA GLY A 53 8.21 -26.52 8.78
C GLY A 53 6.97 -26.17 7.95
N SER A 54 6.98 -26.50 6.66
CA SER A 54 5.87 -26.37 5.73
C SER A 54 4.85 -27.51 5.85
N LEU A 55 5.28 -28.76 6.06
CA LEU A 55 4.44 -29.95 6.28
C LEU A 55 3.80 -29.95 7.67
N ARG A 56 4.40 -29.30 8.68
CA ARG A 56 3.71 -29.07 9.96
C ARG A 56 2.54 -28.09 9.81
N LYS A 57 2.40 -27.43 8.65
CA LYS A 57 1.18 -26.72 8.21
C LYS A 57 0.30 -27.55 7.26
N GLU A 58 0.73 -28.71 6.79
CA GLU A 58 -0.03 -29.63 5.93
C GLU A 58 -0.26 -30.97 6.63
N GLY A 59 -1.29 -30.99 7.47
CA GLY A 59 -1.67 -32.19 8.18
C GLY A 59 -3.07 -32.10 8.77
N GLU A 60 -4.02 -31.63 7.97
CA GLU A 60 -5.45 -31.98 8.03
C GLU A 60 -6.19 -31.14 6.97
N ILE A 61 -6.97 -31.80 6.11
CA ILE A 61 -8.15 -31.15 5.54
C ILE A 61 -8.99 -30.76 6.75
N LEU A 62 -8.96 -29.49 7.16
CA LEU A 62 -9.84 -28.97 8.19
C LEU A 62 -11.26 -28.90 7.62
N SER A 63 -11.93 -30.04 7.54
CA SER A 63 -13.38 -30.11 7.48
C SER A 63 -13.90 -29.76 8.87
N CYS A 64 -14.41 -28.54 9.04
CA CYS A 64 -14.95 -28.14 10.34
C CYS A 64 -16.20 -28.95 10.68
N TRP A 65 -16.24 -29.33 11.96
CA TRP A 65 -17.29 -30.06 12.60
C TRP A 65 -18.53 -29.18 12.83
N HIS A 66 -19.68 -29.85 12.71
CA HIS A 66 -20.98 -29.43 13.19
C HIS A 66 -20.88 -28.88 14.62
N THR A 67 -21.16 -27.59 14.84
CA THR A 67 -21.48 -27.13 16.20
C THR A 67 -22.86 -27.68 16.52
N SER A 68 -23.04 -28.26 17.70
CA SER A 68 -24.23 -29.06 18.07
C SER A 68 -25.58 -28.32 17.89
N ASP A 69 -25.57 -27.00 17.74
CA ASP A 69 -26.76 -26.15 17.60
C ASP A 69 -26.85 -25.31 16.30
N ARG A 70 -25.82 -25.28 15.43
CA ARG A 70 -25.85 -24.50 14.17
C ARG A 70 -25.45 -25.31 12.94
N LYS A 71 -26.17 -25.08 11.84
CA LYS A 71 -25.91 -25.69 10.53
C LYS A 71 -24.91 -24.85 9.73
N LEU A 72 -23.66 -24.86 10.19
CA LEU A 72 -22.56 -24.16 9.53
C LEU A 72 -21.83 -25.09 8.56
N LYS A 73 -21.58 -24.64 7.32
CA LYS A 73 -20.63 -25.27 6.41
C LYS A 73 -19.35 -24.47 6.37
N PHE A 74 -18.22 -25.13 6.59
CA PHE A 74 -16.92 -24.46 6.56
C PHE A 74 -15.91 -25.27 5.77
N PHE A 75 -15.13 -24.56 4.97
CA PHE A 75 -14.20 -25.12 4.01
C PHE A 75 -12.93 -24.25 3.91
N ILE A 76 -11.77 -24.90 3.96
CA ILE A 76 -10.48 -24.29 3.64
C ILE A 76 -9.86 -25.03 2.45
N GLN A 77 -9.44 -24.27 1.44
CA GLN A 77 -8.64 -24.79 0.34
C GLN A 77 -7.27 -24.13 0.31
N THR A 78 -6.22 -24.95 0.42
CA THR A 78 -4.85 -24.51 0.19
C THR A 78 -4.60 -24.33 -1.31
N VAL A 79 -3.98 -23.22 -1.67
CA VAL A 79 -3.56 -22.86 -3.02
C VAL A 79 -2.11 -22.43 -2.93
N PHE A 80 -1.22 -23.16 -3.59
CA PHE A 80 0.20 -22.82 -3.65
C PHE A 80 0.52 -22.23 -5.02
N ASP A 81 1.16 -21.06 -5.03
CA ASP A 81 1.60 -20.37 -6.24
C ASP A 81 3.03 -19.87 -6.05
N ASN A 82 4.00 -20.60 -6.61
CA ASN A 82 5.43 -20.32 -6.54
C ASN A 82 5.99 -20.19 -5.10
N THR A 83 6.07 -18.98 -4.58
CA THR A 83 6.59 -18.66 -3.23
C THR A 83 5.50 -18.25 -2.25
N VAL A 84 4.25 -18.17 -2.70
CA VAL A 84 3.11 -17.71 -1.90
C VAL A 84 2.16 -18.87 -1.62
N GLN A 85 1.87 -19.05 -0.33
CA GLN A 85 0.88 -20.02 0.13
C GLN A 85 -0.40 -19.29 0.50
N CYS A 86 -1.49 -19.60 -0.19
CA CYS A 86 -2.81 -19.03 0.04
C CYS A 86 -3.79 -20.06 0.60
N TYR A 87 -4.73 -19.60 1.41
CA TYR A 87 -5.83 -20.36 1.97
C TYR A 87 -7.11 -19.67 1.60
N ARG A 88 -7.99 -20.32 0.83
CA ARG A 88 -9.34 -19.85 0.55
C ARG A 88 -10.23 -20.36 1.66
N VAL A 89 -10.76 -19.45 2.46
CA VAL A 89 -11.67 -19.77 3.55
C VAL A 89 -13.08 -19.43 3.13
N HIS A 90 -13.98 -20.38 3.34
CA HIS A 90 -15.37 -20.26 3.01
C HIS A 90 -16.21 -20.78 4.17
N CYS A 91 -17.07 -19.92 4.72
CA CYS A 91 -17.97 -20.24 5.80
C CYS A 91 -19.39 -19.79 5.44
N GLU A 92 -20.35 -20.71 5.46
CA GLU A 92 -21.75 -20.52 5.05
C GLU A 92 -22.67 -20.92 6.20
N GLU A 93 -23.60 -20.04 6.56
CA GLU A 93 -24.65 -20.29 7.54
C GLU A 93 -25.95 -20.67 6.82
N LEU A 94 -26.47 -21.88 7.10
CA LEU A 94 -27.65 -22.41 6.44
C LEU A 94 -28.96 -21.96 7.10
N VAL A 95 -28.89 -21.26 8.23
CA VAL A 95 -30.06 -20.69 8.91
C VAL A 95 -30.28 -19.24 8.46
N LEU A 96 -31.52 -18.94 8.06
CA LEU A 96 -31.92 -17.62 7.59
C LEU A 96 -31.64 -16.53 8.64
N ASN A 97 -31.13 -15.39 8.19
CA ASN A 97 -30.89 -14.18 9.00
C ASN A 97 -29.86 -14.33 10.13
N LEU A 98 -29.15 -15.45 10.22
CA LEU A 98 -27.98 -15.56 11.08
C LEU A 98 -26.73 -14.99 10.37
N HIS A 99 -25.75 -14.59 11.19
CA HIS A 99 -24.49 -14.06 10.72
C HIS A 99 -23.38 -15.12 10.79
N VAL A 100 -22.38 -14.97 9.93
CA VAL A 100 -21.11 -15.69 10.01
C VAL A 100 -20.05 -14.72 10.47
N GLU A 101 -19.17 -15.13 11.38
CA GLU A 101 -18.11 -14.27 11.91
C GLU A 101 -16.77 -15.00 11.97
N HIS A 102 -15.70 -14.28 11.64
CA HIS A 102 -14.33 -14.65 11.94
C HIS A 102 -13.72 -13.60 12.87
N ALA A 103 -13.23 -14.05 14.04
CA ALA A 103 -12.51 -13.23 14.99
C ALA A 103 -11.00 -13.38 14.78
N MET A 104 -10.34 -12.29 14.45
CA MET A 104 -8.92 -12.24 14.13
C MET A 104 -8.17 -11.42 15.17
N THR A 105 -7.25 -12.06 15.89
CA THR A 105 -6.38 -11.37 16.85
C THR A 105 -5.25 -10.66 16.11
N TYR A 106 -5.03 -9.38 16.43
CA TYR A 106 -3.94 -8.58 15.85
C TYR A 106 -2.80 -8.29 16.86
N ASN A 107 -2.84 -8.94 18.02
CA ASN A 107 -1.82 -8.76 19.04
C ASN A 107 -0.42 -9.06 18.48
N VAL A 108 0.55 -8.18 18.76
CA VAL A 108 1.97 -8.26 18.32
C VAL A 108 2.22 -7.96 16.82
N LEU A 109 1.17 -7.76 16.01
CA LEU A 109 1.29 -7.52 14.57
C LEU A 109 0.83 -6.11 14.17
N HIS A 110 1.66 -5.39 13.40
CA HIS A 110 1.26 -4.16 12.71
C HIS A 110 0.53 -4.53 11.44
N TRP A 111 -0.68 -3.99 11.28
CA TRP A 111 -1.54 -4.20 10.11
C TRP A 111 -1.67 -2.92 9.29
N TYR A 112 -1.86 -3.06 7.99
CA TYR A 112 -2.02 -1.99 7.00
C TYR A 112 -3.25 -2.28 6.14
N GLY A 113 -3.82 -1.25 5.51
CA GLY A 113 -4.99 -1.36 4.63
C GLY A 113 -6.31 -1.09 5.34
N GLY A 114 -7.39 -1.75 4.88
CA GLY A 114 -8.74 -1.55 5.38
C GLY A 114 -9.47 -0.37 4.73
N ALA A 115 -10.38 0.24 5.48
CA ALA A 115 -11.10 1.42 5.04
C ALA A 115 -10.34 2.70 5.36
N GLU A 116 -10.57 3.72 4.54
CA GLU A 116 -10.28 5.09 4.92
C GLU A 116 -11.11 5.50 6.14
N THR A 117 -10.45 6.19 7.07
CA THR A 117 -11.05 6.75 8.29
C THR A 117 -10.73 8.23 8.43
N SER A 118 -11.49 8.94 9.26
CA SER A 118 -11.30 10.38 9.55
C SER A 118 -9.88 10.69 10.03
N ILE A 119 -9.33 9.84 10.90
CA ILE A 119 -7.94 9.85 11.31
C ILE A 119 -7.33 8.55 10.79
N GLN A 120 -6.41 8.66 9.85
CA GLN A 120 -5.73 7.51 9.25
C GLN A 120 -4.39 7.29 9.93
N HIS A 121 -4.18 6.08 10.43
CA HIS A 121 -2.88 5.63 10.91
C HIS A 121 -2.31 4.57 9.96
N CYS A 122 -0.99 4.58 9.77
CA CYS A 122 -0.26 3.59 8.98
C CYS A 122 1.05 3.24 9.72
N PRO A 123 1.13 2.15 10.48
CA PRO A 123 0.17 1.05 10.58
C PRO A 123 -1.16 1.43 11.23
N ILE A 124 -2.20 0.64 10.98
CA ILE A 124 -3.53 0.80 11.55
C ILE A 124 -3.42 0.82 13.08
N SER A 125 -3.98 1.88 13.67
CA SER A 125 -4.14 2.00 15.11
C SER A 125 -5.62 1.93 15.45
N ILE A 126 -5.99 0.93 16.23
CA ILE A 126 -7.37 0.66 16.63
C ILE A 126 -7.53 1.08 18.08
N TYR A 127 -8.53 1.91 18.35
CA TYR A 127 -8.86 2.35 19.70
C TYR A 127 -10.31 1.98 20.06
N GLY A 128 -10.51 1.67 21.34
CA GLY A 128 -11.82 1.39 21.89
C GLY A 128 -12.47 0.10 21.36
N GLN A 129 -13.80 0.09 21.35
CA GLN A 129 -14.61 -1.04 20.94
C GLN A 129 -15.68 -0.59 19.96
N GLN A 130 -15.87 -1.36 18.90
CA GLN A 130 -16.86 -1.12 17.87
C GLN A 130 -17.51 -2.45 17.51
N ALA A 131 -18.82 -2.53 17.71
CA ALA A 131 -19.60 -3.66 17.22
C ALA A 131 -19.53 -3.72 15.68
N PRO A 132 -19.55 -4.91 15.05
CA PRO A 132 -19.52 -5.04 13.60
C PRO A 132 -20.58 -4.18 12.90
N LYS A 133 -20.11 -3.20 12.14
CA LYS A 133 -20.95 -2.29 11.34
C LYS A 133 -20.74 -2.52 9.84
N PRO A 134 -21.71 -2.18 8.99
CA PRO A 134 -21.59 -2.41 7.55
C PRO A 134 -20.35 -1.70 6.99
N PHE A 135 -19.53 -2.43 6.23
CA PHE A 135 -18.34 -1.91 5.56
C PHE A 135 -18.74 -1.21 4.25
N VAL A 136 -19.39 -0.06 4.39
CA VAL A 136 -19.95 0.77 3.31
C VAL A 136 -19.49 2.22 3.45
N THR A 137 -19.49 2.95 2.33
CA THR A 137 -18.96 4.31 2.25
C THR A 137 -19.88 5.25 3.00
N SER A 138 -19.31 6.27 3.62
CA SER A 138 -20.04 7.35 4.27
C SER A 138 -19.30 8.68 4.09
N GLU A 139 -20.04 9.76 4.27
CA GLU A 139 -19.47 11.11 4.29
C GLU A 139 -18.77 11.32 5.63
N ILE A 140 -17.45 11.09 5.65
CA ILE A 140 -16.61 11.15 6.85
C ILE A 140 -16.71 12.50 7.56
N ASP A 141 -16.86 13.60 6.82
CA ASP A 141 -16.92 14.95 7.37
C ASP A 141 -18.14 15.13 8.27
N SER A 142 -19.28 14.59 7.82
CA SER A 142 -20.53 14.57 8.60
C SER A 142 -20.54 13.47 9.67
N ASN A 143 -19.86 12.34 9.43
CA ASN A 143 -19.78 11.22 10.36
C ASN A 143 -18.33 10.73 10.51
N ARG A 144 -17.60 11.34 11.45
CA ARG A 144 -16.19 10.99 11.72
C ARG A 144 -15.97 9.55 12.17
N SER A 145 -17.03 8.88 12.65
CA SER A 145 -17.00 7.48 13.03
C SER A 145 -17.27 6.52 11.85
N GLY A 146 -17.65 7.03 10.69
CA GLY A 146 -17.94 6.25 9.49
C GLY A 146 -16.69 5.76 8.76
N PHE A 147 -16.90 5.05 7.65
CA PHE A 147 -15.83 4.68 6.70
C PHE A 147 -15.85 5.64 5.50
N GLY A 148 -14.69 5.93 4.93
CA GLY A 148 -14.52 6.90 3.85
C GLY A 148 -14.99 6.42 2.50
N GLY A 149 -14.60 7.16 1.47
CA GLY A 149 -14.87 6.80 0.08
C GLY A 149 -14.07 5.58 -0.36
N ILE A 150 -12.93 5.32 0.29
CA ILE A 150 -12.03 4.20 -0.03
C ILE A 150 -12.27 3.03 0.93
N LEU A 151 -12.74 1.91 0.39
CA LEU A 151 -13.04 0.69 1.15
C LEU A 151 -12.26 -0.49 0.59
N GLU A 152 -11.04 -0.70 1.07
CA GLU A 152 -10.28 -1.87 0.70
C GLU A 152 -10.57 -3.00 1.69
N ARG A 153 -11.15 -4.09 1.18
CA ARG A 153 -11.39 -5.31 1.95
C ARG A 153 -10.10 -6.15 2.05
N TYR A 154 -9.00 -5.48 2.38
CA TYR A 154 -7.65 -6.03 2.36
C TYR A 154 -6.85 -5.54 3.55
N TRP A 155 -6.25 -6.47 4.27
CA TRP A 155 -5.37 -6.21 5.40
C TRP A 155 -4.04 -6.91 5.20
N LEU A 156 -2.94 -6.18 5.35
CA LEU A 156 -1.58 -6.69 5.22
C LEU A 156 -0.86 -6.58 6.56
N SER A 157 -0.14 -7.60 6.98
CA SER A 157 0.69 -7.59 8.19
C SER A 157 2.18 -7.61 7.85
N PHE A 158 3.00 -7.00 8.70
CA PHE A 158 4.45 -6.99 8.53
C PHE A 158 5.08 -8.38 8.49
N ASN A 159 4.42 -9.40 9.06
CA ASN A 159 4.90 -10.79 9.03
C ASN A 159 4.64 -11.50 7.69
N ALA A 160 4.42 -10.74 6.61
CA ALA A 160 4.12 -11.24 5.28
C ALA A 160 2.84 -12.07 5.19
N THR A 161 1.86 -11.80 6.06
CA THR A 161 0.52 -12.38 5.99
C THR A 161 -0.48 -11.32 5.54
N ASP A 162 -1.33 -11.66 4.59
CA ASP A 162 -2.45 -10.79 4.19
C ASP A 162 -3.80 -11.50 4.28
N ILE A 163 -4.86 -10.71 4.32
CA ILE A 163 -6.25 -11.17 4.28
C ILE A 163 -7.01 -10.31 3.27
N LYS A 164 -7.65 -10.95 2.28
CA LYS A 164 -8.58 -10.29 1.36
C LYS A 164 -9.98 -10.89 1.47
N ILE A 165 -10.96 -10.10 1.88
CA ILE A 165 -12.37 -10.51 1.85
C ILE A 165 -12.91 -10.34 0.43
N ASN A 166 -13.76 -11.26 -0.02
CA ASN A 166 -14.37 -11.18 -1.34
C ASN A 166 -15.39 -10.03 -1.42
N ASP A 167 -15.50 -9.38 -2.58
CA ASP A 167 -16.31 -8.18 -2.78
C ASP A 167 -17.81 -8.51 -2.72
N SER A 168 -18.18 -9.76 -3.02
CA SER A 168 -19.55 -10.27 -2.92
C SER A 168 -20.06 -10.48 -1.49
N VAL A 169 -19.19 -10.46 -0.48
CA VAL A 169 -19.58 -10.71 0.92
C VAL A 169 -20.40 -9.53 1.45
N PRO A 170 -21.53 -9.74 2.16
CA PRO A 170 -22.26 -8.69 2.85
C PRO A 170 -21.52 -8.28 4.14
N PHE A 171 -20.39 -7.59 3.95
CA PHE A 171 -19.29 -7.51 4.91
C PHE A 171 -19.48 -6.41 5.96
N HIS A 172 -19.13 -6.75 7.19
CA HIS A 172 -19.15 -5.90 8.36
C HIS A 172 -17.82 -6.02 9.09
N LEU A 173 -17.35 -4.89 9.60
CA LEU A 173 -16.10 -4.81 10.36
C LEU A 173 -16.41 -4.29 11.76
N GLY A 174 -15.92 -5.01 12.76
CA GLY A 174 -15.91 -4.57 14.16
C GLY A 174 -14.53 -4.80 14.79
N TRP A 175 -14.32 -4.25 15.98
CA TRP A 175 -13.08 -4.46 16.73
C TRP A 175 -13.28 -4.30 18.22
N ASN A 176 -12.35 -4.87 18.98
CA ASN A 176 -12.24 -4.66 20.41
C ASN A 176 -10.77 -4.58 20.81
N ASP A 177 -10.33 -3.40 21.19
CA ASP A 177 -8.94 -3.13 21.53
C ASP A 177 -8.51 -3.70 22.90
N THR A 178 -9.46 -3.99 23.79
CA THR A 178 -9.17 -4.65 25.07
C THR A 178 -8.67 -6.06 24.86
N VAL A 179 -9.28 -6.79 23.92
CA VAL A 179 -8.88 -8.17 23.57
C VAL A 179 -8.01 -8.24 22.31
N LYS A 180 -7.68 -7.10 21.70
CA LYS A 180 -6.89 -6.96 20.47
C LYS A 180 -7.40 -7.83 19.31
N THR A 181 -8.71 -7.73 19.04
CA THR A 181 -9.39 -8.56 18.02
C THR A 181 -10.19 -7.69 17.05
N MET A 182 -10.07 -8.00 15.75
CA MET A 182 -10.98 -7.55 14.69
C MET A 182 -12.00 -8.64 14.39
N TYR A 183 -13.23 -8.23 14.10
CA TYR A 183 -14.34 -9.13 13.77
C TYR A 183 -14.75 -8.90 12.32
N PHE A 184 -14.60 -9.94 11.51
CA PHE A 184 -15.04 -9.98 10.12
C PHE A 184 -16.36 -10.72 10.05
N GLN A 185 -17.44 -9.99 9.83
CA GLN A 185 -18.79 -10.55 9.91
C GLN A 185 -19.52 -10.42 8.57
N ALA A 186 -20.25 -11.46 8.17
CA ALA A 186 -21.14 -11.46 7.02
C ALA A 186 -22.59 -11.61 7.51
N ARG A 187 -23.49 -10.72 7.08
CA ARG A 187 -24.93 -10.80 7.38
C ARG A 187 -25.78 -9.92 6.45
N PHE A 188 -27.05 -10.31 6.26
CA PHE A 188 -28.04 -9.52 5.52
C PHE A 188 -29.05 -8.77 6.42
N HIS A 189 -29.25 -9.22 7.66
CA HIS A 189 -30.21 -8.63 8.60
C HIS A 189 -29.70 -7.31 9.20
N ASP A 190 -30.55 -6.27 9.18
CA ASP A 190 -30.25 -4.91 9.67
C ASP A 190 -29.04 -4.27 8.96
N THR A 191 -29.02 -4.39 7.63
CA THR A 191 -27.91 -3.93 6.77
C THR A 191 -28.42 -3.38 5.45
N PRO A 192 -27.60 -2.59 4.73
CA PRO A 192 -27.88 -2.19 3.36
C PRO A 192 -27.71 -3.32 2.33
N TYR A 193 -27.06 -4.44 2.69
CA TYR A 193 -26.84 -5.55 1.77
C TYR A 193 -28.13 -6.33 1.51
N LYS A 194 -28.32 -6.77 0.26
CA LYS A 194 -29.45 -7.59 -0.16
C LYS A 194 -28.96 -8.87 -0.85
N PRO A 195 -29.61 -10.01 -0.63
CA PRO A 195 -29.32 -11.23 -1.39
C PRO A 195 -29.71 -11.01 -2.86
N ASN A 196 -29.16 -11.83 -3.76
CA ASN A 196 -29.56 -11.78 -5.15
C ASN A 196 -31.04 -12.17 -5.31
N PRO A 197 -31.73 -11.68 -6.35
CA PRO A 197 -33.11 -12.05 -6.60
C PRO A 197 -33.31 -13.57 -6.70
N GLY A 198 -34.15 -14.13 -5.83
CA GLY A 198 -34.45 -15.57 -5.79
C GLY A 198 -33.54 -16.41 -4.88
N GLU A 199 -32.51 -15.82 -4.26
CA GLU A 199 -31.65 -16.49 -3.29
C GLU A 199 -32.17 -16.29 -1.86
N ALA A 200 -31.98 -17.30 -1.01
CA ALA A 200 -32.25 -17.19 0.42
C ALA A 200 -31.21 -16.24 1.07
N PRO A 201 -31.58 -15.42 2.06
CA PRO A 201 -30.66 -14.54 2.80
C PRO A 201 -29.77 -15.32 3.79
N CYS A 202 -29.10 -16.36 3.30
CA CYS A 202 -28.10 -17.13 4.03
C CYS A 202 -26.77 -16.39 3.96
N ALA A 203 -26.19 -16.06 5.12
CA ALA A 203 -24.94 -15.32 5.17
C ALA A 203 -23.75 -16.21 4.82
N GLU A 204 -22.84 -15.65 4.04
CA GLU A 204 -21.64 -16.35 3.57
C GLU A 204 -20.42 -15.44 3.73
N LEU A 205 -19.40 -15.93 4.43
CA LEU A 205 -18.11 -15.28 4.59
C LEU A 205 -17.06 -16.01 3.74
N ARG A 206 -16.61 -15.34 2.69
CA ARG A 206 -15.57 -15.82 1.77
C ARG A 206 -14.38 -14.87 1.76
N TYR A 207 -13.20 -15.40 2.05
CA TYR A 207 -11.97 -14.62 2.07
C TYR A 207 -10.75 -15.49 1.77
N ARG A 208 -9.61 -14.83 1.57
CA ARG A 208 -8.33 -15.48 1.38
C ARG A 208 -7.34 -14.99 2.42
N VAL A 209 -6.50 -15.89 2.87
CA VAL A 209 -5.32 -15.57 3.66
C VAL A 209 -4.12 -16.02 2.86
N CYS A 210 -3.18 -15.13 2.53
CA CYS A 210 -1.95 -15.53 1.85
C CYS A 210 -0.74 -15.20 2.71
N VAL A 211 0.30 -16.02 2.58
CA VAL A 211 1.56 -15.89 3.32
C VAL A 211 2.70 -15.94 2.32
N GLY A 212 3.52 -14.89 2.32
CA GLY A 212 4.68 -14.75 1.46
C GLY A 212 6.00 -14.81 2.23
N LEU A 213 7.09 -14.48 1.53
CA LEU A 213 8.44 -14.43 2.10
C LEU A 213 8.66 -13.16 2.92
N ASP A 214 8.14 -12.05 2.43
CA ASP A 214 8.28 -10.72 3.02
C ASP A 214 7.06 -9.85 2.69
N VAL A 215 6.87 -8.76 3.45
CA VAL A 215 5.69 -7.89 3.35
C VAL A 215 5.53 -7.24 1.96
N THR A 216 6.64 -6.93 1.29
CA THR A 216 6.61 -6.32 -0.05
C THR A 216 6.23 -7.37 -1.09
N SER A 217 6.88 -8.53 -1.11
CA SER A 217 6.58 -9.58 -2.09
C SER A 217 5.15 -10.08 -2.02
N ILE A 218 4.59 -10.25 -0.80
CA ILE A 218 3.18 -10.66 -0.67
C ILE A 218 2.22 -9.58 -1.17
N HIS A 219 2.50 -8.29 -0.88
CA HIS A 219 1.68 -7.20 -1.38
C HIS A 219 1.70 -7.14 -2.92
N LYS A 220 2.87 -7.25 -3.54
CA LYS A 220 3.00 -7.28 -5.01
C LYS A 220 2.19 -8.43 -5.62
N TYR A 221 2.30 -9.63 -5.04
CA TYR A 221 1.52 -10.79 -5.48
C TYR A 221 0.01 -10.53 -5.39
N MET A 222 -0.45 -9.96 -4.28
CA MET A 222 -1.86 -9.71 -4.04
C MET A 222 -2.43 -8.64 -4.98
N VAL A 223 -1.74 -7.51 -5.14
CA VAL A 223 -2.17 -6.41 -6.01
C VAL A 223 -2.23 -6.86 -7.46
N CYS A 224 -1.18 -7.50 -7.96
CA CYS A 224 -1.11 -7.94 -9.36
C CYS A 224 -2.25 -8.93 -9.73
N ARG A 225 -2.70 -9.75 -8.78
CA ARG A 225 -3.65 -10.85 -9.04
C ARG A 225 -5.10 -10.54 -8.69
N TYR A 226 -5.34 -9.67 -7.71
CA TYR A 226 -6.68 -9.52 -7.11
C TYR A 226 -7.20 -8.09 -7.07
N PHE A 227 -6.42 -7.11 -7.54
CA PHE A 227 -6.85 -5.72 -7.60
C PHE A 227 -6.96 -5.27 -9.05
N GLN A 228 -7.93 -4.41 -9.31
CA GLN A 228 -8.03 -3.73 -10.59
C GLN A 228 -6.96 -2.64 -10.64
N LYS A 229 -6.21 -2.57 -11.75
CA LYS A 229 -5.13 -1.60 -11.90
C LYS A 229 -5.69 -0.23 -12.29
N PRO A 230 -5.06 0.88 -11.86
CA PRO A 230 -5.50 2.23 -12.21
C PRO A 230 -5.52 2.49 -13.71
N ASN A 231 -6.42 3.37 -14.17
CA ASN A 231 -6.61 3.66 -15.60
C ASN A 231 -6.20 5.10 -16.04
N LYS A 232 -5.77 6.03 -15.13
CA LYS A 232 -5.00 7.32 -15.33
C LYS A 232 -5.10 8.29 -14.11
N VAL A 233 -4.40 9.45 -14.12
CA VAL A 233 -4.22 10.43 -12.99
C VAL A 233 -4.65 11.89 -13.34
N PRO A 234 -5.34 12.64 -12.46
CA PRO A 234 -5.75 14.06 -12.68
C PRO A 234 -5.88 15.02 -11.41
N SER A 235 -6.19 16.35 -11.57
CA SER A 235 -6.11 17.45 -10.53
C SER A 235 -7.18 18.60 -10.58
N LYS A 236 -7.62 19.16 -9.41
CA LYS A 236 -8.86 20.00 -9.18
C LYS A 236 -8.72 21.45 -8.64
N THR A 237 -9.66 22.39 -8.93
CA THR A 237 -10.09 23.62 -8.15
C THR A 237 -11.44 24.25 -8.63
N ASP A 238 -12.08 25.12 -7.82
CA ASP A 238 -13.39 25.82 -8.06
C ASP A 238 -13.26 27.15 -8.87
N ILE A 239 -14.17 27.42 -9.83
CA ILE A 239 -13.89 28.30 -10.99
C ILE A 239 -15.13 29.00 -11.61
N ASP A 240 -14.90 30.18 -12.21
CA ASP A 240 -15.77 30.83 -13.21
C ASP A 240 -14.96 31.21 -14.46
N GLN A 241 -15.62 31.57 -15.58
CA GLN A 241 -14.94 31.79 -16.87
C GLN A 241 -13.82 32.84 -16.83
N GLU A 242 -14.00 33.95 -16.08
CA GLU A 242 -13.00 35.01 -16.00
C GLU A 242 -11.82 34.59 -15.13
N LYS A 243 -12.08 33.97 -13.97
CA LYS A 243 -11.05 33.41 -13.10
C LYS A 243 -10.25 32.33 -13.83
N LEU A 244 -10.93 31.50 -14.63
CA LEU A 244 -10.29 30.44 -15.41
C LEU A 244 -9.30 31.01 -16.42
N LEU A 245 -9.73 31.97 -17.23
CA LEU A 245 -8.87 32.58 -18.25
C LEU A 245 -7.72 33.38 -17.62
N LYS A 246 -7.96 34.05 -16.49
CA LYS A 246 -6.93 34.77 -15.72
C LYS A 246 -5.91 33.81 -15.10
N TYR A 247 -6.39 32.70 -14.53
CA TYR A 247 -5.55 31.64 -13.99
C TYR A 247 -4.68 31.02 -15.09
N VAL A 248 -5.30 30.60 -16.19
CA VAL A 248 -4.62 30.06 -17.38
C VAL A 248 -3.55 31.01 -17.92
N ALA A 249 -3.85 32.31 -18.04
CA ALA A 249 -2.86 33.31 -18.47
C ALA A 249 -1.65 33.45 -17.52
N ASN A 250 -1.84 33.21 -16.22
CA ASN A 250 -0.77 33.24 -15.22
C ASN A 250 0.06 31.95 -15.22
N ILE A 251 -0.58 30.78 -15.41
CA ILE A 251 0.10 29.47 -15.43
C ILE A 251 0.77 29.15 -16.77
N CYS A 252 0.35 29.76 -17.88
CA CYS A 252 1.04 29.64 -19.19
C CYS A 252 2.51 30.07 -19.12
N LYS A 253 2.86 30.96 -18.18
CA LYS A 253 4.26 31.36 -17.92
C LYS A 253 5.10 30.26 -17.28
N HIS A 254 4.46 29.20 -16.77
CA HIS A 254 5.05 28.14 -15.96
C HIS A 254 4.81 26.73 -16.56
N ARG A 255 4.54 26.61 -17.88
CA ARG A 255 4.45 25.34 -18.64
C ARG A 255 3.37 24.32 -18.23
N PHE A 256 2.33 24.73 -17.51
CA PHE A 256 1.17 23.88 -17.22
C PHE A 256 0.27 23.64 -18.46
N ASN A 257 -0.34 22.46 -18.58
CA ASN A 257 -1.16 22.07 -19.73
C ASN A 257 -2.40 21.21 -19.40
N HIS A 258 -2.76 21.04 -18.12
CA HIS A 258 -3.99 20.36 -17.70
C HIS A 258 -4.86 21.31 -16.86
N LEU A 259 -6.17 21.14 -16.94
CA LEU A 259 -7.14 21.96 -16.24
C LEU A 259 -8.41 21.16 -15.98
N GLU A 260 -8.93 21.16 -14.76
CA GLU A 260 -10.21 20.55 -14.42
C GLU A 260 -11.22 21.60 -13.96
N LEU A 261 -12.50 21.39 -14.32
CA LEU A 261 -13.63 22.09 -13.71
C LEU A 261 -14.34 21.17 -12.70
N ASP A 262 -14.28 21.53 -11.41
CA ASP A 262 -14.84 20.77 -10.29
C ASP A 262 -16.38 20.93 -10.15
N ASP A 263 -16.97 20.61 -9.00
CA ASP A 263 -18.40 20.81 -8.75
C ASP A 263 -18.89 22.26 -9.02
N ARG A 264 -20.20 22.43 -9.22
CA ARG A 264 -20.86 23.75 -9.40
C ARG A 264 -20.50 24.53 -10.67
N TYR A 265 -19.85 23.94 -11.69
CA TYR A 265 -19.85 24.55 -13.03
C TYR A 265 -21.25 24.58 -13.66
N THR A 266 -22.19 23.79 -13.14
CA THR A 266 -23.57 23.66 -13.63
C THR A 266 -24.51 24.63 -12.92
N ASN A 267 -25.60 25.01 -13.58
CA ASN A 267 -26.63 25.90 -13.01
C ASN A 267 -27.30 25.23 -11.80
N ARG A 268 -27.64 23.94 -11.93
CA ARG A 268 -28.11 23.10 -10.82
C ARG A 268 -27.22 21.87 -10.68
N TYR A 269 -26.96 21.51 -9.44
CA TYR A 269 -26.21 20.30 -9.09
C TYR A 269 -26.92 19.04 -9.63
N GLY A 270 -26.24 18.20 -10.39
CA GLY A 270 -26.81 17.00 -11.05
C GLY A 270 -27.27 17.17 -12.50
N GLU A 271 -27.02 18.33 -13.09
CA GLU A 271 -27.22 18.59 -14.53
C GLU A 271 -25.90 18.44 -15.30
N PHE A 272 -25.97 18.37 -16.63
CA PHE A 272 -24.79 18.20 -17.50
C PHE A 272 -24.52 19.44 -18.38
N GLU A 273 -25.13 20.58 -18.04
CA GLU A 273 -24.99 21.84 -18.75
C GLU A 273 -24.18 22.84 -17.91
N LEU A 274 -23.18 23.49 -18.51
CA LEU A 274 -22.46 24.59 -17.87
C LEU A 274 -23.43 25.75 -17.61
N ASP A 275 -23.32 26.35 -16.43
CA ASP A 275 -24.11 27.51 -16.03
C ASP A 275 -23.81 28.69 -16.97
N SER A 276 -24.80 29.10 -17.77
CA SER A 276 -24.66 30.21 -18.71
C SER A 276 -24.36 31.55 -18.04
N ALA A 277 -24.67 31.72 -16.75
CA ALA A 277 -24.29 32.91 -16.01
C ALA A 277 -22.81 32.91 -15.63
N LYS A 278 -22.23 31.73 -15.33
CA LYS A 278 -20.80 31.58 -14.99
C LYS A 278 -19.90 31.41 -16.21
N PHE A 279 -20.42 30.75 -17.24
CA PHE A 279 -19.75 30.42 -18.50
C PHE A 279 -20.58 30.91 -19.70
N PRO A 280 -20.74 32.24 -19.86
CA PRO A 280 -21.57 32.83 -20.91
C PRO A 280 -21.10 32.47 -22.33
N ASN A 281 -19.84 32.05 -22.49
CA ASN A 281 -19.32 31.56 -23.77
C ASN A 281 -18.39 30.36 -23.59
N ALA A 282 -18.91 29.30 -22.95
CA ALA A 282 -18.20 28.05 -22.69
C ALA A 282 -17.50 27.47 -23.93
N THR A 283 -18.17 27.50 -25.09
CA THR A 283 -17.62 26.95 -26.34
C THR A 283 -16.35 27.67 -26.78
N ALA A 284 -16.38 29.01 -26.84
CA ALA A 284 -15.21 29.79 -27.23
C ALA A 284 -14.07 29.66 -26.22
N MET A 285 -14.40 29.60 -24.93
CA MET A 285 -13.45 29.36 -23.84
C MET A 285 -12.74 28.02 -24.03
N LEU A 286 -13.47 26.91 -24.17
CA LEU A 286 -12.90 25.57 -24.35
C LEU A 286 -12.09 25.45 -25.66
N GLN A 287 -12.55 26.10 -26.73
CA GLN A 287 -11.80 26.16 -27.99
C GLN A 287 -10.47 26.89 -27.83
N LYS A 288 -10.45 28.01 -27.11
CA LYS A 288 -9.23 28.76 -26.80
C LYS A 288 -8.28 27.93 -25.95
N LEU A 289 -8.76 27.32 -24.87
CA LEU A 289 -7.95 26.45 -24.00
C LEU A 289 -7.31 25.31 -24.78
N LYS A 290 -8.08 24.67 -25.67
CA LYS A 290 -7.56 23.62 -26.55
C LYS A 290 -6.50 24.15 -27.53
N ALA A 291 -6.69 25.35 -28.10
CA ALA A 291 -5.73 25.98 -29.00
C ALA A 291 -4.42 26.36 -28.26
N ASP A 292 -4.54 26.75 -26.99
CA ASP A 292 -3.42 27.07 -26.10
C ASP A 292 -2.74 25.80 -25.54
N GLY A 293 -3.19 24.60 -25.93
CA GLY A 293 -2.56 23.33 -25.59
C GLY A 293 -3.05 22.69 -24.28
N PHE A 294 -4.12 23.22 -23.67
CA PHE A 294 -4.68 22.69 -22.43
C PHE A 294 -5.60 21.49 -22.66
N LEU A 295 -5.44 20.47 -21.81
CA LEU A 295 -6.38 19.37 -21.65
C LEU A 295 -7.39 19.73 -20.56
N VAL A 296 -8.68 19.76 -20.89
CA VAL A 296 -9.75 20.11 -19.95
C VAL A 296 -10.52 18.87 -19.48
N SER A 297 -10.64 18.67 -18.18
CA SER A 297 -11.47 17.64 -17.52
C SER A 297 -12.67 18.28 -16.81
N LEU A 298 -13.74 17.51 -16.60
CA LEU A 298 -14.97 17.96 -15.93
C LEU A 298 -15.31 16.97 -14.83
N TRP A 299 -15.65 17.48 -13.65
CA TRP A 299 -16.24 16.69 -12.58
C TRP A 299 -17.65 16.24 -12.95
N THR A 300 -17.99 14.98 -12.68
CA THR A 300 -19.32 14.42 -12.93
C THR A 300 -19.74 13.54 -11.77
N HIS A 301 -21.04 13.43 -11.50
CA HIS A 301 -21.58 12.59 -10.44
C HIS A 301 -22.87 11.88 -10.89
N PRO A 302 -23.21 10.71 -10.31
CA PRO A 302 -24.31 9.88 -10.79
C PRO A 302 -25.71 10.34 -10.31
N LEU A 303 -25.82 11.45 -9.58
CA LEU A 303 -27.08 11.90 -9.00
C LEU A 303 -27.80 12.86 -9.96
N HIS A 304 -29.01 12.50 -10.39
CA HIS A 304 -29.86 13.35 -11.23
C HIS A 304 -31.08 13.86 -10.45
N LYS A 305 -31.39 15.15 -10.57
CA LYS A 305 -32.55 15.77 -9.90
C LYS A 305 -33.73 15.77 -10.87
N ASN A 306 -34.77 14.98 -10.59
CA ASN A 306 -36.00 14.95 -11.39
C ASN A 306 -36.61 16.35 -11.46
N THR A 307 -36.57 16.96 -12.65
CA THR A 307 -37.20 18.25 -12.94
C THR A 307 -38.27 18.06 -14.02
N PRO A 308 -39.34 18.87 -14.06
CA PRO A 308 -40.42 18.67 -15.03
C PRO A 308 -39.99 18.77 -16.50
N SER A 309 -38.83 19.35 -16.80
CA SER A 309 -38.22 19.41 -18.13
C SER A 309 -37.49 18.13 -18.55
N SER A 310 -37.30 17.16 -17.65
CA SER A 310 -36.59 15.90 -17.93
C SER A 310 -37.52 14.81 -18.51
N GLN A 311 -38.43 15.18 -19.40
CA GLN A 311 -39.11 14.22 -20.29
C GLN A 311 -38.17 13.79 -21.42
N VAL A 312 -37.02 13.22 -21.07
CA VAL A 312 -36.30 12.32 -21.97
C VAL A 312 -36.80 10.92 -21.64
N PRO A 313 -37.47 10.20 -22.56
CA PRO A 313 -37.96 8.87 -22.27
C PRO A 313 -36.78 8.00 -21.85
N TYR A 314 -36.88 7.38 -20.66
CA TYR A 314 -36.04 6.28 -20.18
C TYR A 314 -36.10 5.13 -21.21
N SER A 315 -35.34 5.27 -22.28
CA SER A 315 -35.11 4.27 -23.31
C SER A 315 -33.62 4.03 -23.35
N HIS A 316 -33.16 3.05 -22.58
CA HIS A 316 -31.87 2.36 -22.67
C HIS A 316 -30.75 3.06 -23.48
N ARG A 317 -30.38 4.26 -23.06
CA ARG A 317 -29.08 4.86 -23.34
C ARG A 317 -28.55 5.35 -22.01
N ALA A 318 -28.05 4.41 -21.22
CA ALA A 318 -26.87 4.72 -20.43
C ALA A 318 -25.88 5.31 -21.43
N TYR A 319 -25.46 6.55 -21.25
CA TYR A 319 -24.37 7.12 -22.03
C TYR A 319 -23.14 6.26 -21.71
N HIS A 320 -22.94 5.19 -22.48
CA HIS A 320 -21.67 4.51 -22.50
C HIS A 320 -20.67 5.54 -23.01
N GLN A 321 -19.75 5.93 -22.14
CA GLN A 321 -18.65 6.85 -22.44
C GLN A 321 -17.73 6.18 -23.48
N HIS A 322 -18.14 6.21 -24.75
CA HIS A 322 -17.35 5.76 -25.88
C HIS A 322 -16.42 6.91 -26.30
N SER A 323 -15.37 7.13 -25.53
CA SER A 323 -14.17 7.80 -26.01
C SER A 323 -13.07 6.75 -26.13
N ARG A 324 -12.21 6.86 -27.14
CA ARG A 324 -11.15 5.87 -27.39
C ARG A 324 -10.13 5.76 -26.24
N LEU A 325 -10.18 6.68 -25.26
CA LEU A 325 -9.41 6.71 -24.01
C LEU A 325 -10.15 7.59 -22.95
N PRO A 326 -11.08 7.08 -22.13
CA PRO A 326 -11.69 7.86 -21.04
C PRO A 326 -10.71 8.03 -19.86
N VAL A 327 -10.73 9.19 -19.20
CA VAL A 327 -10.01 9.50 -17.96
C VAL A 327 -11.02 10.03 -16.96
N VAL A 328 -11.09 9.42 -15.77
CA VAL A 328 -12.03 9.78 -14.70
C VAL A 328 -11.27 9.87 -13.39
N ILE A 329 -11.60 10.88 -12.59
CA ILE A 329 -10.96 11.17 -11.30
C ILE A 329 -11.79 10.54 -10.21
N GLU A 330 -11.20 9.60 -9.49
CA GLU A 330 -11.91 8.88 -8.43
C GLU A 330 -11.32 9.15 -7.03
N ARG A 331 -10.10 9.71 -6.92
CA ARG A 331 -9.33 9.77 -5.67
C ARG A 331 -8.72 11.16 -5.40
N ASP A 332 -9.23 11.88 -4.39
CA ASP A 332 -8.60 13.09 -3.83
C ASP A 332 -9.10 13.32 -2.38
N ARG A 333 -8.21 13.69 -1.44
CA ARG A 333 -8.48 13.86 0.01
C ARG A 333 -8.24 15.32 0.49
N ARG A 334 -8.54 16.32 -0.34
CA ARG A 334 -8.28 17.74 0.01
C ARG A 334 -9.23 18.34 1.06
N GLN A 335 -10.41 17.78 1.30
CA GLN A 335 -11.39 18.37 2.23
C GLN A 335 -10.98 18.34 3.71
N SER A 336 -10.05 17.47 4.12
CA SER A 336 -9.74 17.29 5.55
C SER A 336 -8.90 18.40 6.18
N LEU A 337 -8.22 19.24 5.39
CA LEU A 337 -7.22 20.20 5.90
C LEU A 337 -7.81 21.57 6.28
N SER A 338 -8.99 21.93 5.77
CA SER A 338 -9.66 23.21 6.09
C SER A 338 -10.45 23.20 7.40
N GLU A 339 -10.39 22.13 8.19
CA GLU A 339 -11.17 21.98 9.42
C GLU A 339 -10.34 21.74 10.68
N ILE A 340 -9.01 21.91 10.65
CA ILE A 340 -8.28 22.10 11.92
C ILE A 340 -8.81 23.33 12.65
N GLU A 341 -9.41 24.28 11.92
CA GLU A 341 -10.22 25.34 12.50
C GLU A 341 -11.08 25.95 11.37
N ARG A 342 -12.28 26.50 11.62
CA ARG A 342 -13.08 27.25 10.62
C ARG A 342 -12.45 28.63 10.30
N THR A 343 -11.14 28.64 10.17
CA THR A 343 -10.22 29.75 9.99
C THR A 343 -9.19 29.28 8.97
N LEU A 344 -8.70 30.21 8.14
CA LEU A 344 -7.59 29.93 7.22
C LEU A 344 -6.46 29.24 8.01
N PRO A 345 -5.85 28.16 7.51
CA PRO A 345 -4.72 27.55 8.20
C PRO A 345 -3.66 28.61 8.47
N ASP A 346 -3.05 28.57 9.65
CA ASP A 346 -1.90 29.42 9.96
C ASP A 346 -0.89 29.33 8.81
N ARG A 347 -0.32 30.47 8.42
CA ARG A 347 0.54 30.58 7.22
C ARG A 347 1.63 29.50 7.16
N GLU A 348 2.16 29.11 8.31
CA GLU A 348 3.15 28.03 8.42
C GLU A 348 2.56 26.65 8.11
N LEU A 349 1.38 26.33 8.66
CA LEU A 349 0.70 25.06 8.40
C LEU A 349 0.33 24.92 6.92
N ASP A 350 -0.08 26.02 6.28
CA ASP A 350 -0.37 26.08 4.84
C ASP A 350 0.90 25.82 4.01
N ILE A 351 2.04 26.44 4.38
CA ILE A 351 3.34 26.18 3.74
C ILE A 351 3.73 24.71 3.89
N ARG A 352 3.69 24.14 5.11
CA ARG A 352 4.06 22.73 5.36
C ARG A 352 3.15 21.75 4.62
N CYS A 353 1.87 22.09 4.49
CA CYS A 353 0.93 21.31 3.69
C CYS A 353 1.32 21.38 2.22
N LEU A 354 1.47 22.58 1.64
CA LEU A 354 1.90 22.77 0.25
C LEU A 354 3.20 22.03 -0.05
N GLU A 355 4.17 22.14 0.85
CA GLU A 355 5.46 21.45 0.82
C GLU A 355 5.33 19.92 0.72
N SER A 356 4.65 19.28 1.68
CA SER A 356 4.39 17.83 1.63
C SER A 356 3.63 17.41 0.37
N SER A 357 2.75 18.29 -0.08
CA SER A 357 1.88 18.08 -1.22
C SER A 357 2.63 18.13 -2.56
N VAL A 358 3.78 18.83 -2.66
CA VAL A 358 4.71 18.80 -3.82
C VAL A 358 5.26 17.40 -4.10
N PHE A 359 5.16 16.48 -3.15
CA PHE A 359 5.62 15.11 -3.30
C PHE A 359 4.48 14.12 -3.53
N MET A 360 3.22 14.60 -3.56
CA MET A 360 2.06 13.78 -3.87
C MET A 360 1.84 13.69 -5.38
N PRO A 361 1.37 12.55 -5.91
CA PRO A 361 1.20 12.36 -7.36
C PRO A 361 0.19 13.30 -8.04
N SER A 362 -0.57 14.10 -7.28
CA SER A 362 -1.75 14.84 -7.73
C SER A 362 -1.61 16.37 -7.69
N ILE A 363 -0.40 16.92 -7.46
CA ILE A 363 -0.23 18.34 -7.13
C ILE A 363 0.78 19.07 -8.00
N GLU A 364 0.44 20.34 -8.27
CA GLU A 364 1.13 21.29 -9.14
C GLU A 364 1.80 22.39 -8.30
N VAL A 365 2.98 22.12 -7.74
CA VAL A 365 3.88 23.15 -7.18
C VAL A 365 5.20 23.15 -7.95
N VAL A 366 5.72 24.34 -8.28
CA VAL A 366 6.19 24.63 -9.65
C VAL A 366 7.62 24.17 -9.99
N GLU A 367 8.57 24.08 -9.04
CA GLU A 367 10.00 23.91 -9.42
C GLU A 367 10.64 22.59 -8.92
N ILE A 368 10.44 22.22 -7.65
CA ILE A 368 10.89 20.92 -7.11
C ILE A 368 10.08 19.75 -7.70
N HIS A 369 8.75 19.92 -7.85
CA HIS A 369 7.93 18.87 -8.46
C HIS A 369 8.37 18.63 -9.90
N GLU A 370 8.52 19.67 -10.73
CA GLU A 370 8.91 19.47 -12.14
C GLU A 370 10.29 18.82 -12.31
N SER A 371 11.27 19.20 -11.49
CA SER A 371 12.67 18.77 -11.65
C SER A 371 12.96 17.39 -11.05
N ILE A 372 12.42 17.07 -9.87
CA ILE A 372 12.77 15.86 -9.12
C ILE A 372 11.64 14.83 -9.13
N VAL A 373 10.39 15.27 -8.92
CA VAL A 373 9.26 14.38 -8.64
C VAL A 373 8.51 13.97 -9.91
N GLY A 374 8.25 14.90 -10.81
CA GLY A 374 7.34 14.77 -11.94
C GLY A 374 7.77 13.69 -12.92
N GLN A 375 9.05 13.66 -13.30
CA GLN A 375 9.58 12.60 -14.17
C GLN A 375 9.52 11.22 -13.48
N ARG A 376 9.82 11.15 -12.17
CA ARG A 376 9.75 9.89 -11.39
C ARG A 376 8.32 9.40 -11.32
N VAL A 377 7.38 10.26 -10.95
CA VAL A 377 5.95 9.93 -10.85
C VAL A 377 5.40 9.48 -12.21
N LEU A 378 5.76 10.14 -13.31
CA LEU A 378 5.33 9.71 -14.65
C LEU A 378 5.87 8.32 -15.02
N LYS A 379 7.16 8.06 -14.73
CA LYS A 379 7.77 6.74 -14.94
C LYS A 379 7.06 5.67 -14.09
N LEU A 380 6.90 5.92 -12.80
CA LEU A 380 6.26 5.02 -11.84
C LEU A 380 4.78 4.79 -12.19
N ALA A 381 4.06 5.82 -12.67
CA ALA A 381 2.68 5.70 -13.13
C ALA A 381 2.56 4.75 -14.33
N GLY A 382 3.56 4.73 -15.22
CA GLY A 382 3.67 3.71 -16.27
C GLY A 382 3.88 2.31 -15.70
N GLU A 383 4.80 2.17 -14.74
CA GLU A 383 5.11 0.87 -14.09
C GLU A 383 3.92 0.30 -13.32
N VAL A 384 3.11 1.14 -12.66
CA VAL A 384 1.91 0.74 -11.89
C VAL A 384 0.92 -0.05 -12.76
N LEU A 385 0.84 0.23 -14.07
CA LEU A 385 -0.05 -0.49 -14.99
C LEU A 385 0.37 -1.95 -15.18
N ASP A 386 1.65 -2.26 -15.00
CA ASP A 386 2.19 -3.60 -15.17
C ASP A 386 2.39 -4.30 -13.82
N THR A 387 2.94 -3.60 -12.82
CA THR A 387 3.31 -4.18 -11.53
C THR A 387 2.22 -4.04 -10.48
N GLY A 388 1.45 -2.95 -10.52
CA GLY A 388 0.57 -2.53 -9.43
C GLY A 388 1.31 -1.96 -8.22
N ASP A 389 2.63 -1.78 -8.30
CA ASP A 389 3.42 -1.21 -7.20
C ASP A 389 2.96 0.23 -6.92
N PRO A 390 2.75 0.64 -5.66
CA PRO A 390 2.30 1.99 -5.35
C PRO A 390 3.40 3.00 -5.71
N ILE A 391 3.01 4.20 -6.15
CA ILE A 391 3.96 5.29 -6.45
C ILE A 391 4.57 5.81 -5.15
N ILE A 392 3.71 6.07 -4.17
CA ILE A 392 4.09 6.45 -2.81
C ILE A 392 4.18 5.20 -1.95
N ARG A 393 5.35 4.93 -1.40
CA ARG A 393 5.66 3.69 -0.67
C ARG A 393 6.02 4.01 0.78
N PRO A 394 5.58 3.19 1.75
CA PRO A 394 6.08 3.27 3.12
C PRO A 394 7.53 2.76 3.20
N LEU A 395 8.29 3.16 4.23
CA LEU A 395 9.71 2.79 4.34
C LEU A 395 9.96 1.28 4.38
N TRP A 396 9.04 0.51 4.98
CA TRP A 396 9.16 -0.94 5.02
C TRP A 396 9.17 -1.61 3.64
N TRP A 397 8.78 -0.88 2.58
CA TRP A 397 8.80 -1.35 1.20
C TRP A 397 10.18 -1.81 0.75
N ILE A 398 11.22 -1.02 1.08
CA ILE A 398 12.62 -1.33 0.79
C ILE A 398 13.33 -1.96 1.99
N SER A 399 12.73 -1.91 3.19
CA SER A 399 13.31 -2.39 4.45
C SER A 399 12.45 -3.49 5.08
N THR A 400 12.24 -4.57 4.33
CA THR A 400 11.29 -5.66 4.64
C THR A 400 11.68 -6.56 5.83
N GLY A 401 12.80 -6.29 6.49
CA GLY A 401 13.25 -6.98 7.70
C GLY A 401 13.39 -6.06 8.92
N ASP A 402 13.16 -4.76 8.75
CA ASP A 402 13.38 -3.77 9.79
C ASP A 402 12.11 -3.42 10.55
N LYS A 403 12.12 -3.72 11.85
CA LYS A 403 10.99 -3.49 12.75
C LYS A 403 10.73 -2.02 13.04
N THR A 404 11.73 -1.16 12.86
CA THR A 404 11.58 0.28 13.02
C THR A 404 10.81 0.87 11.85
N ALA A 405 11.17 0.52 10.61
CA ALA A 405 10.48 0.92 9.39
C ALA A 405 8.99 0.55 9.38
N TYR A 406 8.59 -0.57 10.01
CA TYR A 406 7.17 -0.95 10.11
C TYR A 406 6.30 0.06 10.86
N LYS A 407 6.89 0.90 11.72
CA LYS A 407 6.17 1.84 12.58
C LYS A 407 6.20 3.27 12.07
N ILE A 408 7.02 3.56 11.06
CA ILE A 408 7.19 4.92 10.55
C ILE A 408 6.01 5.26 9.65
N ASP A 409 5.27 6.29 10.05
CA ASP A 409 4.05 6.79 9.39
C ASP A 409 4.21 8.20 8.80
N SER A 410 5.36 8.82 9.06
CA SER A 410 5.61 10.25 8.84
C SER A 410 6.78 10.52 7.89
N LYS A 411 7.26 9.46 7.23
CA LYS A 411 8.20 9.49 6.11
C LYS A 411 7.68 8.53 5.05
N PHE A 412 7.93 8.84 3.79
CA PHE A 412 7.52 8.00 2.66
C PHE A 412 8.56 8.04 1.55
N LEU A 413 8.43 7.09 0.64
CA LEU A 413 9.23 6.97 -0.57
C LEU A 413 8.37 7.33 -1.78
N ILE A 414 8.98 7.92 -2.80
CA ILE A 414 8.46 7.98 -4.16
C ILE A 414 9.28 7.02 -4.99
N GLY A 415 8.66 5.93 -5.43
CA GLY A 415 9.41 4.80 -5.97
C GLY A 415 10.30 4.15 -4.91
N ASP A 416 11.46 3.62 -5.32
CA ASP A 416 12.41 2.98 -4.40
C ASP A 416 13.56 3.89 -3.98
N ASP A 417 13.65 5.10 -4.56
CA ASP A 417 14.90 5.86 -4.60
C ASP A 417 14.78 7.33 -4.16
N LEU A 418 13.60 7.81 -3.80
CA LEU A 418 13.42 9.16 -3.23
C LEU A 418 12.65 9.06 -1.92
N MET A 419 13.34 9.26 -0.79
CA MET A 419 12.73 9.33 0.53
C MET A 419 12.42 10.78 0.89
N VAL A 420 11.22 11.04 1.39
CA VAL A 420 10.74 12.35 1.83
C VAL A 420 10.39 12.30 3.32
N ALA A 421 10.88 13.28 4.08
CA ALA A 421 10.74 13.40 5.52
C ALA A 421 10.31 14.84 5.90
N PRO A 422 9.04 15.21 5.69
CA PRO A 422 8.56 16.56 5.94
C PRO A 422 8.59 16.92 7.43
N VAL A 423 8.71 18.19 7.79
CA VAL A 423 8.47 18.64 9.17
C VAL A 423 6.95 18.78 9.37
N LEU A 424 6.41 18.13 10.41
CA LEU A 424 4.96 18.04 10.64
C LEU A 424 4.47 18.85 11.85
N GLU A 425 5.39 19.36 12.66
CA GLU A 425 5.08 20.09 13.88
C GLU A 425 5.19 21.60 13.65
N PRO A 426 4.17 22.40 14.03
CA PRO A 426 4.25 23.86 13.96
C PRO A 426 5.39 24.43 14.80
N GLY A 427 6.10 25.42 14.25
CA GLY A 427 7.23 26.12 14.88
C GLY A 427 8.53 25.33 14.89
N LYS A 428 8.58 24.13 14.26
CA LYS A 428 9.79 23.30 14.19
C LYS A 428 10.55 23.55 12.89
N GLN A 429 11.88 23.62 13.03
CA GLN A 429 12.86 23.70 11.92
C GLN A 429 13.89 22.57 12.02
N GLU A 430 13.54 21.51 12.74
CA GLU A 430 14.37 20.33 12.92
C GLU A 430 13.47 19.11 13.06
N ARG A 431 14.00 17.94 12.69
CA ARG A 431 13.28 16.67 12.80
C ARG A 431 14.23 15.49 12.93
N ASP A 432 13.82 14.48 13.69
CA ASP A 432 14.47 13.17 13.66
C ASP A 432 14.20 12.41 12.37
N ILE A 433 15.27 12.01 11.68
CA ILE A 433 15.22 11.30 10.41
C ILE A 433 15.82 9.91 10.59
N TYR A 434 15.05 8.90 10.18
CA TYR A 434 15.51 7.52 10.13
C TYR A 434 15.84 7.18 8.68
N LEU A 435 17.07 6.75 8.43
CA LEU A 435 17.57 6.33 7.13
C LEU A 435 17.85 4.82 7.15
N PRO A 436 17.23 4.04 6.26
CA PRO A 436 17.55 2.63 6.12
C PRO A 436 18.94 2.43 5.50
N ALA A 437 19.47 1.21 5.61
CA ALA A 437 20.72 0.83 4.96
C ALA A 437 20.67 1.10 3.45
N GLY A 438 21.72 1.70 2.91
CA GLY A 438 21.76 2.19 1.54
C GLY A 438 22.74 3.33 1.34
N HIS A 439 22.84 3.78 0.10
CA HIS A 439 23.63 4.96 -0.28
C HIS A 439 22.65 6.09 -0.55
N TRP A 440 22.68 7.11 0.30
CA TRP A 440 21.74 8.21 0.24
C TRP A 440 22.47 9.54 0.07
N GLN A 441 21.93 10.42 -0.74
CA GLN A 441 22.32 11.81 -0.83
C GLN A 441 21.18 12.70 -0.31
N SER A 442 21.45 13.54 0.69
CA SER A 442 20.45 14.54 1.13
C SER A 442 20.28 15.64 0.09
N TYR A 443 19.17 16.36 0.16
CA TYR A 443 18.95 17.59 -0.59
C TYR A 443 20.02 18.67 -0.36
N LYS A 444 20.76 18.60 0.76
CA LYS A 444 21.91 19.46 1.09
C LYS A 444 23.23 18.99 0.46
N GLY A 445 23.20 17.88 -0.29
CA GLY A 445 24.36 17.30 -0.96
C GLY A 445 25.21 16.38 -0.08
N GLU A 446 24.80 16.11 1.15
CA GLU A 446 25.51 15.23 2.07
C GLU A 446 25.35 13.77 1.63
N LEU A 447 26.45 13.02 1.64
CA LEU A 447 26.46 11.61 1.25
C LEU A 447 26.51 10.70 2.49
N PHE A 448 25.63 9.71 2.51
CA PHE A 448 25.52 8.71 3.56
C PHE A 448 25.68 7.32 2.97
N ASP A 449 26.78 6.64 3.30
CA ASP A 449 26.98 5.21 3.05
C ASP A 449 26.63 4.43 4.33
N ILE A 450 25.40 3.91 4.37
CA ILE A 450 24.75 3.37 5.55
C ILE A 450 24.72 1.83 5.44
N LYS A 451 25.55 1.16 6.23
CA LYS A 451 25.54 -0.32 6.32
C LYS A 451 24.43 -0.85 7.23
N GLU A 452 24.18 -0.12 8.32
CA GLU A 452 23.14 -0.41 9.31
C GLU A 452 22.32 0.85 9.49
N PRO A 453 20.99 0.76 9.73
CA PRO A 453 20.15 1.93 9.73
C PRO A 453 20.61 3.05 10.66
N LEU A 454 20.50 4.29 10.17
CA LEU A 454 21.01 5.49 10.84
C LEU A 454 19.85 6.36 11.33
N HIS A 455 19.97 6.84 12.57
CA HIS A 455 19.09 7.86 13.13
C HIS A 455 19.84 9.20 13.15
N LEU A 456 19.40 10.14 12.32
CA LEU A 456 19.83 11.53 12.37
C LEU A 456 18.91 12.26 13.35
N MET A 457 19.46 12.69 14.47
CA MET A 457 18.72 13.46 15.48
C MET A 457 18.78 14.94 15.14
N ASP A 458 17.68 15.66 15.40
CA ASP A 458 17.61 17.13 15.29
C ASP A 458 18.10 17.64 13.91
N TYR A 459 17.76 16.93 12.83
CA TYR A 459 18.20 17.30 11.48
C TYR A 459 17.53 18.60 11.06
N LEU A 460 18.33 19.65 10.83
CA LEU A 460 17.85 20.98 10.49
C LEU A 460 17.16 21.01 9.12
N VAL A 461 15.98 21.60 9.07
CA VAL A 461 15.15 21.81 7.88
C VAL A 461 14.54 23.20 7.96
N ASP A 462 14.95 24.08 7.05
CA ASP A 462 14.44 25.45 7.04
C ASP A 462 12.94 25.50 6.71
N LEU A 463 12.31 26.65 6.95
CA LEU A 463 10.85 26.79 6.83
C LEU A 463 10.35 26.68 5.37
N ASP A 464 11.25 26.89 4.42
CA ASP A 464 11.05 26.82 2.97
C ASP A 464 11.71 25.57 2.35
N GLU A 465 12.19 24.66 3.18
CA GLU A 465 12.84 23.42 2.78
C GLU A 465 12.07 22.18 3.25
N ILE A 466 12.27 21.08 2.53
CA ILE A 466 11.74 19.77 2.90
C ILE A 466 12.89 18.79 2.86
N ALA A 467 13.07 18.04 3.95
CA ALA A 467 14.09 17.01 3.94
C ALA A 467 13.71 15.88 2.98
N TYR A 468 14.54 15.69 1.96
CA TYR A 468 14.49 14.53 1.09
C TYR A 468 15.87 13.95 0.84
N PHE A 469 15.90 12.65 0.51
CA PHE A 469 17.10 11.88 0.29
C PHE A 469 16.93 11.05 -0.98
N VAL A 470 17.90 11.13 -1.87
CA VAL A 470 17.93 10.38 -3.13
C VAL A 470 18.90 9.22 -3.00
N TRP A 471 18.50 8.04 -3.45
CA TRP A 471 19.40 6.90 -3.55
C TRP A 471 20.42 7.14 -4.67
N VAL A 472 21.71 6.99 -4.38
CA VAL A 472 22.84 7.26 -5.32
C VAL A 472 23.70 6.06 -5.63
#